data_AF-A0A1H2Z1I7-F1
#
_entry.id   AF-A0A1H2Z1I7-F1
#
_cell.length_a   1.000
_cell.length_b   1.000
_cell.length_c   1.000
_cell.angle_alpha   90.00
_cell.angle_beta   90.00
_cell.angle_gamma   90.00
#
_symmetry.space_group_name_H-M   'P 1'
#
loop_
_entity.id
_entity.type
_entity.pdbx_description
1 polymer ?
#
loop_
_entity_poly.entity_id
_entity_poly.type
_entity_poly.pdbx_seq_one_letter_code
_entity_poly.pdbx_strand_id
1 'polypeptide(L)' 'MEGKELLNELLSKRDYSGNEADEYAQFLSTLMVQLGEKLYPLLEKAQSESKRLALKPSITESDILVDEYTVSDITFI' A
#
# COMPACT_ATOMS: atom_id res chain seq x y z
N MET A 1 -11.97 -5.97 -9.86
CA MET A 1 -12.66 -5.18 -8.82
C MET A 1 -12.18 -3.75 -8.96
N GLU A 2 -13.01 -2.77 -8.62
CA GLU A 2 -12.58 -1.37 -8.63
C GLU A 2 -11.68 -1.07 -7.42
N GLY A 3 -10.79 -0.09 -7.51
CA GLY A 3 -9.75 0.16 -6.51
C GLY A 3 -10.26 0.43 -5.10
N LYS A 4 -11.45 1.03 -4.96
CA LYS A 4 -12.12 1.21 -3.66
C LYS A 4 -12.57 -0.12 -3.04
N GLU A 5 -13.10 -1.03 -3.86
CA GLU A 5 -13.52 -2.35 -3.40
C GLU A 5 -12.31 -3.19 -3.01
N LEU A 6 -11.23 -3.12 -3.80
CA LEU A 6 -9.95 -3.76 -3.50
C LEU A 6 -9.39 -3.30 -2.17
N LEU A 7 -9.36 -1.98 -1.95
CA LEU A 7 -8.89 -1.42 -0.68
C LEU A 7 -9.73 -1.95 0.48
N ASN A 8 -11.06 -1.92 0.39
CA ASN A 8 -11.94 -2.41 1.45
C ASN A 8 -11.73 -3.90 1.75
N GLU A 9 -11.55 -4.74 0.73
CA GLU A 9 -11.26 -6.17 0.92
C GLU A 9 -9.91 -6.36 1.64
N LEU A 10 -8.86 -5.68 1.20
CA LEU A 10 -7.53 -5.80 1.79
C LEU A 10 -7.49 -5.26 3.22
N LEU A 11 -8.18 -4.14 3.50
CA LEU A 11 -8.28 -3.58 4.85
C LEU A 11 -9.09 -4.46 5.80
N SER A 12 -10.03 -5.27 5.30
CA SER A 12 -10.77 -6.23 6.12
C SER A 12 -9.88 -7.32 6.74
N LYS A 13 -8.63 -7.46 6.27
CA LYS A 13 -7.64 -8.40 6.82
C LYS A 13 -6.92 -7.86 8.05
N ARG A 14 -7.19 -6.62 8.47
CA ARG A 14 -6.63 -6.04 9.69
C ARG A 14 -7.17 -6.81 10.91
N ASP A 15 -6.29 -7.54 11.58
CA ASP A 15 -6.62 -8.34 12.76
C ASP A 15 -5.67 -8.10 13.95
N TYR A 16 -4.70 -7.18 13.80
CA TYR A 16 -3.69 -6.83 14.81
C TYR A 16 -2.79 -7.99 15.25
N SER A 17 -2.75 -9.09 14.50
CA SER A 17 -1.88 -10.22 14.80
C SER A 17 -0.43 -10.00 14.37
N GLY A 18 -0.16 -9.01 13.53
CA GLY A 18 1.16 -8.81 12.92
C GLY A 18 1.49 -9.87 11.87
N ASN A 19 0.51 -10.62 11.37
CA ASN A 19 0.72 -11.49 10.21
C ASN A 19 0.87 -10.65 8.92
N GLU A 20 1.36 -11.27 7.85
CA GLU A 20 1.64 -10.59 6.58
C GLU A 20 0.42 -9.86 5.99
N ALA A 21 -0.79 -10.42 6.15
CA ALA A 21 -2.02 -9.80 5.66
C ALA A 21 -2.43 -8.59 6.51
N ASP A 22 -2.26 -8.68 7.83
CA ASP A 22 -2.50 -7.61 8.79
C ASP A 22 -1.52 -6.45 8.60
N GLU A 23 -0.23 -6.73 8.46
CA GLU A 23 0.81 -5.73 8.17
C GLU A 23 0.55 -5.03 6.84
N TYR A 24 0.16 -5.78 5.81
CA TYR A 24 -0.19 -5.20 4.52
C TYR A 24 -1.44 -4.32 4.62
N ALA A 25 -2.47 -4.73 5.36
CA ALA A 25 -3.65 -3.89 5.63
C ALA A 25 -3.27 -2.60 6.38
N GLN A 26 -2.34 -2.67 7.33
CA GLN A 26 -1.80 -1.47 7.99
C GLN A 26 -1.14 -0.53 7.01
N PHE A 27 -0.26 -1.08 6.16
CA PHE A 27 0.47 -0.31 5.17
C PHE A 27 -0.47 0.40 4.20
N LEU A 28 -1.50 -0.29 3.70
CA LEU A 28 -2.51 0.30 2.84
C LEU A 28 -3.35 1.37 3.54
N SER A 29 -3.60 1.22 4.85
CA SER A 29 -4.25 2.27 5.65
C SER A 29 -3.40 3.54 5.67
N THR A 30 -2.08 3.40 5.88
CA THR A 30 -1.13 4.52 5.81
C THR A 30 -1.11 5.16 4.43
N LEU A 31 -1.04 4.36 3.36
CA LEU A 31 -1.06 4.88 1.99
C LEU A 31 -2.38 5.60 1.65
N MET A 32 -3.52 5.15 2.17
CA MET A 32 -4.80 5.84 1.93
C MET A 32 -4.81 7.23 2.55
N VAL A 33 -4.19 7.42 3.73
CA VAL A 33 -4.04 8.73 4.36
C VAL A 33 -3.13 9.65 3.55
N GLN A 34 -2.03 9.12 3.02
CA GLN A 34 -1.01 9.90 2.32
C GLN A 34 -1.38 10.19 0.85
N LEU A 35 -1.92 9.20 0.14
CA LEU A 35 -2.18 9.26 -1.31
C LEU A 35 -3.64 9.55 -1.66
N GLY A 36 -4.58 9.28 -0.74
CA GLY A 36 -6.01 9.36 -1.00
C GLY A 36 -6.44 8.48 -2.18
N GLU A 37 -7.32 9.00 -3.03
CA GLU A 37 -7.87 8.28 -4.19
C GLU A 37 -6.82 7.89 -5.24
N LYS A 38 -5.62 8.50 -5.21
CA LYS A 38 -4.50 8.09 -6.09
C LYS A 38 -4.03 6.66 -5.82
N LEU A 39 -4.40 6.08 -4.66
CA LEU A 39 -4.12 4.69 -4.32
C LEU A 39 -4.91 3.69 -5.17
N TYR A 40 -6.13 4.02 -5.59
CA TYR A 40 -7.03 3.11 -6.32
C TYR A 40 -6.43 2.57 -7.63
N PRO A 41 -5.96 3.41 -8.57
CA PRO A 41 -5.36 2.90 -9.80
C PRO A 41 -4.05 2.13 -9.55
N LEU A 42 -3.35 2.39 -8.44
CA LEU A 42 -2.17 1.60 -8.06
C LEU A 42 -2.58 0.19 -7.62
N LEU A 43 -3.62 0.06 -6.79
CA LEU A 43 -4.14 -1.25 -6.37
C LEU A 43 -4.68 -2.06 -7.54
N GLU A 44 -5.42 -1.43 -8.44
CA GLU A 44 -5.93 -2.07 -9.66
C GLU A 44 -4.78 -2.59 -10.53
N LYS A 45 -3.75 -1.76 -10.74
CA LYS A 45 -2.55 -2.17 -11.47
C LYS A 45 -1.85 -3.33 -10.80
N ALA A 46 -1.62 -3.27 -9.49
CA ALA A 46 -1.01 -4.35 -8.72
C ALA A 46 -1.81 -5.65 -8.86
N GLN A 47 -3.14 -5.60 -8.72
CA GLN A 47 -4.01 -6.76 -8.92
C GLN A 47 -3.88 -7.32 -10.35
N SER A 48 -3.90 -6.46 -11.37
CA SER A 48 -3.78 -6.89 -12.78
C SER A 48 -2.45 -7.58 -13.08
N GLU A 49 -1.39 -7.21 -12.36
CA GLU A 49 -0.05 -7.79 -12.46
C GLU A 49 0.19 -8.94 -11.47
N SER A 50 -0.81 -9.31 -10.65
CA SER A 50 -0.66 -10.27 -9.53
C SER A 50 0.47 -9.92 -8.57
N LYS A 51 0.64 -8.61 -8.28
CA LYS A 51 1.66 -8.02 -7.42
C LYS A 51 1.03 -7.32 -6.21
N ARG A 52 1.88 -6.89 -5.28
CA ARG A 52 1.54 -6.00 -4.16
C ARG A 52 2.24 -4.66 -4.29
N LEU A 53 1.70 -3.66 -3.59
CA LEU A 53 2.38 -2.38 -3.43
C LEU A 53 3.46 -2.50 -2.36
N ALA A 54 4.59 -1.83 -2.58
CA ALA A 54 5.65 -1.66 -1.59
C ALA A 54 6.27 -0.27 -1.74
N LEU A 55 7.05 0.16 -0.74
CA LEU A 55 7.90 1.34 -0.87
C LEU A 55 9.20 0.97 -1.59
N LYS A 56 9.76 1.91 -2.33
CA LYS A 56 11.07 1.72 -2.97
C LYS A 56 12.17 1.52 -1.91
N PRO A 57 13.20 0.71 -2.21
CA PRO A 57 14.34 0.49 -1.31
C PRO A 57 15.02 1.80 -0.87
N SER A 58 15.05 2.81 -1.75
CA SER A 58 15.58 4.15 -1.44
C SER A 58 14.84 4.88 -0.32
N ILE A 59 13.68 4.40 0.11
CA ILE A 59 12.90 4.93 1.23
C ILE A 59 13.09 4.05 2.47
N THR A 60 13.02 2.73 2.30
CA THR A 60 13.06 1.77 3.43
C THR A 60 14.48 1.51 3.95
N GLU A 61 15.50 1.68 3.12
CA GLU A 61 16.92 1.49 3.46
C GLU A 61 17.66 2.82 3.67
N SER A 62 16.93 3.93 3.63
CA SER A 62 17.49 5.27 3.83
C SER A 62 17.53 5.63 5.31
N ASP A 63 18.60 6.29 5.74
CA ASP A 63 18.70 6.92 7.06
C ASP A 63 17.84 8.20 7.18
N ILE A 64 17.17 8.60 6.09
CA ILE A 64 16.34 9.80 6.02
C ILE A 64 14.90 9.45 6.40
N LEU A 65 14.39 10.10 7.45
CA LEU A 65 12.98 10.07 7.80
C LEU A 65 12.17 10.78 6.70
N VAL A 66 11.17 10.08 6.16
CA VAL A 66 10.26 10.60 5.15
C VAL A 66 8.94 10.93 5.82
N ASP A 67 8.56 12.21 5.77
CA ASP A 67 7.34 12.72 6.41
C ASP A 67 6.06 12.35 5.65
N GLU A 68 6.14 12.22 4.32
CA GLU A 68 5.01 11.93 3.42
C GLU A 68 5.43 10.95 2.32
N TYR A 69 4.55 10.00 2.01
CA TYR A 69 4.73 9.10 0.86
C TYR A 69 3.98 9.62 -0.35
N THR A 70 4.64 9.58 -1.51
CA THR A 70 4.08 9.97 -2.80
C THR A 70 3.91 8.77 -3.72
N VAL A 71 3.15 8.93 -4.80
CA VAL A 71 2.99 7.88 -5.83
C VAL A 71 4.34 7.44 -6.41
N SER A 72 5.31 8.36 -6.51
CA SER A 72 6.66 8.04 -6.99
C SER A 72 7.46 7.15 -6.05
N ASP A 73 7.05 7.01 -4.80
CA ASP A 73 7.74 6.17 -3.82
C ASP A 73 7.25 4.72 -3.85
N ILE A 74 6.17 4.45 -4.57
CA ILE A 74 5.55 3.13 -4.67
C ILE A 74 6.22 2.29 -5.77
N THR A 75 6.43 1.02 -5.46
CA THR A 75 6.84 -0.04 -6.39
C THR A 75 5.88 -1.23 -6.31
N PHE A 76 5.93 -2.11 -7.31
CA PHE A 76 5.11 -3.32 -7.38
C PHE A 76 6.01 -4.55 -7.21
N ILE A 77 5.67 -5.43 -6.26
CA ILE A 77 6.44 -6.65 -5.93
C ILE A 77 5.63 -7.92 -6.11
#